data_AF-A0A1B3JHE2-F1
#
_entry.id   AF-A0A1B3JHE2-F1
#
_cell.length_a   1.000
_cell.length_b   1.000
_cell.length_c   1.000
_cell.angle_alpha   90.00
_cell.angle_beta   90.00
_cell.angle_gamma   90.00
#
_symmetry.space_group_name_H-M   'P 1'
#
loop_
_entity.id
_entity.type
_entity.pdbx_description
1 polymer ?
#
loop_
_entity_poly.entity_id
_entity_poly.type
_entity_poly.pdbx_seq_one_letter_code
_entity_poly.pdbx_strand_id
1 'polypeptide(L)'
;MLRIIRKSEITGLSQALQDLSISLPTVEIRMFCTVLQQSLNFGSSIYSQLTQLSTDIRELQLLAIEEKLGTLAAKMSVPLILFIMFPIIILILAPGVMRVFPNVF
;
A
#
# COMPACT_ATOMS: atom_id res chain seq x y z
N MET A 1 -7.62 -12.86 33.83
CA MET A 1 -6.20 -12.70 33.46
C MET A 1 -5.34 -13.94 33.73
N LEU A 2 -5.43 -14.57 34.91
CA LEU A 2 -4.64 -15.77 35.27
C LEU A 2 -4.85 -17.01 34.37
N ARG A 3 -6.03 -17.17 33.77
CA ARG A 3 -6.36 -18.31 32.89
C ARG A 3 -5.63 -18.25 31.54
N ILE A 4 -5.20 -17.06 31.12
CA ILE A 4 -4.49 -16.82 29.86
C ILE A 4 -3.00 -17.17 30.01
N ILE A 5 -2.41 -16.84 31.17
CA ILE A 5 -1.00 -17.12 31.49
C ILE A 5 -0.75 -18.63 31.62
N ARG A 6 -1.68 -19.40 32.22
CA ARG A 6 -1.57 -20.88 32.23
C ARG A 6 -1.75 -21.49 30.85
N LYS A 7 -2.56 -20.90 29.97
CA LYS A 7 -2.76 -21.43 28.61
C LYS A 7 -1.51 -21.29 27.75
N SER A 8 -0.73 -20.21 27.92
CA SER A 8 0.54 -20.06 27.19
C SER A 8 1.59 -21.10 27.57
N GLU A 9 1.61 -21.60 28.82
CA GLU A 9 2.53 -22.67 29.23
C GLU A 9 2.21 -24.03 28.59
N ILE A 10 0.95 -24.27 28.21
CA ILE A 10 0.47 -25.58 27.74
C ILE A 10 0.44 -25.67 26.20
N THR A 11 0.25 -24.55 25.51
CA THR A 11 -0.09 -24.55 24.07
C THR A 11 1.12 -24.36 23.14
N GLY A 12 2.31 -24.08 23.69
CA GLY A 12 3.54 -23.86 22.93
C GLY A 12 3.57 -22.50 22.22
N LEU A 13 4.78 -21.96 22.03
CA LEU A 13 5.01 -20.63 21.44
C LEU A 13 4.40 -20.49 20.05
N SER A 14 4.43 -21.57 19.27
CA SER A 14 3.84 -21.61 17.93
C SER A 14 2.33 -21.33 17.94
N GLN A 15 1.59 -21.99 18.84
CA GLN A 15 0.15 -21.79 18.94
C GLN A 15 -0.19 -20.42 19.55
N ALA A 16 0.61 -19.94 20.52
CA ALA A 16 0.42 -18.62 21.10
C ALA A 16 0.57 -17.48 20.06
N LEU A 17 1.53 -17.61 19.13
CA LEU A 17 1.69 -16.66 18.02
C LEU A 17 0.53 -16.74 17.01
N GLN A 18 0.01 -17.94 16.74
CA GLN A 18 -1.20 -18.08 15.92
C GLN A 18 -2.42 -17.42 16.59
N ASP A 19 -2.62 -17.66 17.88
CA ASP A 19 -3.70 -17.04 18.64
C ASP A 19 -3.59 -15.51 18.68
N LEU A 20 -2.36 -14.97 18.75
CA LEU A 20 -2.08 -13.52 18.66
C LEU A 20 -2.46 -12.95 17.29
N SER A 21 -2.06 -13.63 16.21
CA SER A 21 -2.40 -13.28 14.82
C SER A 21 -3.91 -13.32 14.54
N ILE A 22 -4.63 -14.24 15.18
CA ILE A 22 -6.10 -14.33 15.08
C ILE A 22 -6.77 -13.21 15.89
N SER A 23 -6.24 -12.90 17.07
CA SER A 23 -6.80 -11.87 17.96
C SER A 23 -6.60 -10.45 17.43
N LEU A 24 -5.49 -10.20 16.72
CA LEU A 24 -5.14 -8.91 16.12
C LEU A 24 -4.84 -9.12 14.63
N PRO A 25 -5.87 -9.09 13.76
CA PRO A 25 -5.73 -9.43 12.35
C PRO A 25 -5.16 -8.28 11.52
N THR A 26 -4.07 -7.65 11.96
CA THR A 26 -3.33 -6.67 11.16
C THR A 26 -2.20 -7.34 10.37
N VAL A 27 -1.78 -6.72 9.28
CA VAL A 27 -0.72 -7.27 8.41
C VAL A 27 0.61 -7.32 9.15
N GLU A 28 0.92 -6.29 9.93
CA GLU A 28 2.15 -6.18 10.73
C GLU A 28 2.26 -7.28 11.78
N ILE A 29 1.16 -7.56 12.49
CA ILE A 29 1.12 -8.62 13.51
C ILE A 29 1.28 -10.00 12.86
N ARG A 30 0.64 -10.24 11.71
CA ARG A 30 0.80 -11.49 10.95
C ARG A 30 2.25 -11.69 10.51
N MET A 31 2.86 -10.67 9.91
CA MET A 31 4.27 -10.73 9.49
C MET A 31 5.19 -10.98 10.68
N PHE A 32 4.96 -10.30 11.81
CA PHE A 32 5.69 -10.54 13.07
C PHE A 32 5.60 -11.98 13.54
N CYS A 33 4.40 -12.54 13.63
CA CYS A 33 4.19 -13.91 14.08
C CYS A 33 4.88 -14.92 13.16
N THR A 34 4.81 -14.71 11.84
CA THR A 34 5.47 -15.58 10.85
C THR A 34 6.98 -15.51 10.93
N VAL A 35 7.56 -14.31 10.97
CA VAL A 35 9.02 -14.13 11.05
C VAL A 35 9.57 -14.72 12.35
N LEU A 36 8.91 -14.45 13.48
CA LEU A 36 9.35 -14.96 14.77
C LEU A 36 9.25 -16.49 14.82
N GLN A 37 8.20 -17.07 14.27
CA GLN A 37 8.05 -18.52 14.15
C GLN A 37 9.11 -19.15 13.23
N GLN A 38 9.44 -18.51 12.10
CA GLN A 38 10.53 -18.96 11.24
C GLN A 38 11.88 -18.88 11.94
N SER A 39 12.20 -17.77 12.60
CA SER A 39 13.48 -17.62 13.30
C SER A 39 13.71 -18.67 14.37
N LEU A 40 12.65 -19.04 15.10
CA LEU A 40 12.72 -20.09 16.12
C LEU A 40 12.90 -21.50 15.53
N ASN A 41 12.22 -21.82 14.43
CA ASN A 41 12.32 -23.14 13.79
C ASN A 41 13.65 -23.35 13.07
N PHE A 42 14.20 -22.30 12.44
CA PHE A 42 15.43 -22.38 11.66
C PHE A 42 16.67 -21.91 12.43
N GLY A 43 16.53 -21.48 13.69
CA GLY A 43 17.64 -21.01 14.53
C GLY A 43 18.32 -19.72 14.01
N SER A 44 17.64 -18.94 13.18
CA SER A 44 18.18 -17.68 12.66
C SER A 44 18.19 -16.59 13.74
N SER A 45 19.07 -15.60 13.60
CA SER A 45 19.17 -14.50 14.57
C SER A 45 17.84 -13.74 14.65
N ILE A 46 17.11 -13.93 15.75
CA ILE A 46 15.82 -13.25 16.02
C ILE A 46 16.01 -11.73 15.96
N TYR A 47 17.13 -11.24 16.49
CA TYR A 47 17.44 -9.82 16.51
C TYR A 47 17.51 -9.22 15.10
N SER A 48 18.25 -9.86 14.17
CA SER A 48 18.38 -9.33 12.82
C SER A 48 17.05 -9.37 12.07
N GLN A 49 16.28 -10.45 12.23
CA GLN A 49 15.01 -10.60 11.53
C GLN A 49 13.93 -9.64 12.03
N LEU A 50 13.84 -9.41 13.34
CA LEU A 50 12.91 -8.42 13.90
C LEU A 50 13.33 -6.98 13.57
N THR A 51 14.62 -6.71 13.50
CA THR A 51 15.13 -5.39 13.06
C THR A 51 14.77 -5.14 11.60
N GLN A 52 15.01 -6.11 10.72
CA GLN A 52 14.61 -6.04 9.32
C GLN A 52 13.10 -5.85 9.18
N LEU A 53 12.30 -6.67 9.86
CA LEU A 53 10.85 -6.54 9.84
C LEU A 53 10.37 -5.17 10.30
N SER A 54 11.04 -4.57 11.30
CA SER A 54 10.70 -3.22 11.77
C SER A 54 11.00 -2.16 10.71
N THR A 55 12.01 -2.37 9.86
CA THR A 55 12.28 -1.51 8.69
C THR A 55 11.20 -1.73 7.62
N ASP A 56 10.89 -2.98 7.30
CA ASP A 56 9.88 -3.33 6.30
C ASP A 56 8.49 -2.75 6.64
N ILE A 57 8.10 -2.77 7.92
CA ILE A 57 6.84 -2.16 8.38
C ILE A 57 6.84 -0.64 8.15
N ARG A 58 7.97 0.05 8.39
CA ARG A 58 8.07 1.49 8.15
C ARG A 58 7.99 1.81 6.66
N GLU A 59 8.63 1.00 5.83
CA GLU A 59 8.55 1.13 4.37
C GLU A 59 7.13 0.91 3.86
N LEU A 60 6.42 -0.11 4.36
CA LEU A 60 5.01 -0.33 4.03
C LEU A 60 4.12 0.87 4.40
N GLN A 61 4.35 1.48 5.57
CA GLN A 61 3.62 2.68 5.98
C GLN A 61 3.92 3.86 5.05
N LEU A 62 5.18 4.04 4.64
CA LEU A 62 5.58 5.07 3.70
C LEU A 62 4.92 4.85 2.33
N LEU A 63 4.96 3.62 1.80
CA LEU A 63 4.31 3.26 0.54
C LEU A 63 2.81 3.56 0.56
N ALA A 64 2.12 3.24 1.66
CA ALA A 64 0.70 3.55 1.80
C ALA A 64 0.42 5.07 1.81
N ILE A 65 1.34 5.88 2.33
CA ILE A 65 1.26 7.34 2.27
C ILE A 65 1.52 7.82 0.84
N GLU A 66 2.54 7.29 0.17
CA GLU A 66 2.86 7.63 -1.21
C GLU A 66 1.72 7.29 -2.18
N GLU A 67 1.06 6.15 -2.00
CA GLU A 67 -0.11 5.78 -2.80
C GLU A 67 -1.25 6.80 -2.65
N LYS A 68 -1.50 7.28 -1.41
CA LYS A 68 -2.48 8.33 -1.15
C LYS A 68 -2.08 9.68 -1.75
N LEU A 69 -0.79 10.00 -1.79
CA LEU A 69 -0.29 11.20 -2.45
C LEU A 69 -0.37 11.09 -3.98
N GLY A 70 -0.03 9.93 -4.55
CA GLY A 70 -0.08 9.67 -5.99
C GLY A 70 -1.50 9.76 -6.55
N THR A 71 -2.48 9.22 -5.82
CA THR A 71 -3.90 9.34 -6.20
C THR A 71 -4.40 10.79 -6.15
N LEU A 72 -3.88 11.62 -5.24
CA LEU A 72 -4.16 13.05 -5.20
C LEU A 72 -3.56 13.78 -6.42
N ALA A 73 -2.30 13.48 -6.77
CA ALA A 73 -1.64 14.06 -7.94
C ALA A 73 -2.37 13.71 -9.25
N ALA A 74 -2.83 12.47 -9.40
CA ALA A 74 -3.63 12.05 -10.57
C ALA A 74 -4.95 12.83 -10.67
N LYS A 75 -5.66 13.04 -9.56
CA LYS A 75 -6.89 13.85 -9.53
C LYS A 75 -6.66 15.31 -9.94
N MET A 76 -5.49 15.87 -9.62
CA MET A 76 -5.13 17.24 -10.00
C MET A 76 -4.71 17.37 -11.47
N SER A 77 -4.19 16.29 -12.07
CA SER A 77 -3.79 16.28 -13.49
C SER A 77 -4.99 16.28 -14.45
N VAL A 78 -6.09 15.62 -14.09
CA VAL A 78 -7.28 15.50 -14.97
C VAL A 78 -7.86 16.87 -15.38
N PRO A 79 -8.16 17.81 -14.47
CA PRO A 79 -8.61 19.15 -14.85
C PRO A 79 -7.57 19.87 -15.71
N LEU A 80 -6.29 19.78 -15.34
CA LEU A 80 -5.20 20.48 -16.02
C LEU A 80 -5.06 20.02 -17.48
N ILE A 81 -5.10 18.71 -17.74
CA ILE A 81 -5.08 18.15 -19.09
C ILE A 81 -6.31 18.62 -19.87
N LEU A 82 -7.50 18.62 -19.27
CA LEU A 82 -8.72 19.10 -19.93
C LEU A 82 -8.59 20.56 -20.36
N PHE A 83 -8.11 21.43 -19.46
CA PHE A 83 -7.92 22.86 -19.71
C PHE A 83 -6.85 23.17 -20.76
N ILE A 84 -5.85 22.31 -20.97
CA ILE A 84 -4.82 22.49 -21.99
C ILE A 84 -5.24 21.84 -23.32
N MET A 85 -5.74 20.61 -23.27
CA MET A 85 -6.08 19.84 -24.47
C MET A 85 -7.28 20.43 -25.20
N PHE A 86 -8.31 20.90 -24.49
CA PHE A 86 -9.52 21.49 -25.09
C PHE A 86 -9.23 22.72 -25.98
N PRO A 87 -8.51 23.77 -25.50
CA PRO A 87 -8.16 24.91 -26.35
C PRO A 87 -7.20 24.53 -27.48
N ILE A 88 -6.29 23.58 -27.29
CA ILE A 88 -5.41 23.10 -28.39
C ILE A 88 -6.25 22.48 -29.51
N ILE A 89 -7.24 21.64 -29.17
CA ILE A 89 -8.14 21.03 -30.16
C ILE A 89 -8.92 22.11 -30.93
N ILE A 90 -9.46 23.11 -30.22
CA ILE A 90 -10.15 24.24 -30.85
C ILE A 90 -9.22 25.00 -31.79
N LEU A 91 -7.99 25.29 -31.36
CA LEU A 91 -7.00 26.02 -32.16
C LEU A 91 -6.67 25.32 -33.48
N ILE A 92 -6.61 23.98 -33.48
CA ILE A 92 -6.30 23.18 -34.67
C ILE A 92 -7.54 23.00 -35.57
N LEU A 93 -8.71 22.72 -34.99
CA LEU A 93 -9.94 22.47 -35.75
C LEU A 93 -10.55 23.75 -36.34
N ALA A 94 -10.48 24.88 -35.64
CA ALA A 94 -11.05 26.15 -36.08
C ALA A 94 -10.62 26.57 -37.50
N PRO A 95 -9.33 26.60 -37.88
CA PRO A 95 -8.92 26.92 -39.24
C PRO A 95 -9.30 25.81 -40.25
N GLY A 96 -9.36 24.55 -39.82
CA GLY A 96 -9.83 23.44 -40.65
C GLY A 96 -11.29 23.62 -41.07
N VAL A 97 -12.16 23.91 -40.09
CA VAL A 97 -13.58 24.18 -40.32
C VAL A 97 -13.76 25.47 -41.13
N MET A 98 -13.03 26.53 -40.80
CA MET A 98 -13.07 27.80 -41.56
C MET A 98 -12.55 27.69 -43.00
N ARG A 99 -11.74 26.68 -43.34
CA ARG A 99 -11.32 26.43 -44.72
C ARG A 99 -12.31 25.58 -45.50
N VAL A 100 -13.04 24.70 -44.82
CA VAL A 100 -14.04 23.83 -45.45
C VAL A 100 -15.36 24.56 -45.67
N PHE A 101 -15.86 25.32 -44.69
CA PHE A 101 -17.13 26.06 -44.79
C PHE A 101 -17.27 27.06 -45.95
N PRO A 102 -16.26 27.89 -46.31
CA PRO A 102 -16.38 28.80 -47.45
C PRO A 102 -16.34 28.10 -48.81
N ASN A 103 -16.09 26.79 -48.85
CA ASN A 103 -16.09 25.99 -50.08
C ASN A 103 -17.42 25.23 -50.28
N VAL A 104 -18.43 25.47 -49.42
CA VAL A 104 -19.74 24.79 -49.43
C VAL A 104 -20.93 25.75 -49.62
N PHE A 105 -20.67 27.05 -49.87
CA PHE A 105 -21.67 28.06 -50.25
C PHE A 105 -21.28 28.74 -51.56
#